data_AF-A0A9L0TNA5-F1
#
_entry.id   AF-A0A9L0TNA5-F1
#
_cell.length_a   1.000
_cell.length_b   1.000
_cell.length_c   1.000
_cell.angle_alpha   90.00
_cell.angle_beta   90.00
_cell.angle_gamma   90.00
#
_symmetry.space_group_name_H-M   'P 1'
#
loop_
_entity.id
_entity.type
_entity.pdbx_description
1 polymer ?
#
loop_
_entity_poly.entity_id
_entity_poly.type
_entity_poly.pdbx_seq_one_letter_code
_entity_poly.pdbx_strand_id
1 'polypeptide(L)'
;MRAQLTQRMLLSLVLGLLFLNTAAMGSCSANYQGLLQQLQSQADLLQDTSLLLDPYIRLQGLDTSELRKLCKERPGAFPSQDALWELSRWDLLHTLNATLGQALHRLTALQQDFPKARDWLTVTMNIRGFQNNIHCLSQLLRASSETAKPTQASPGASPPPIPASDAFQHKLEGCQFLSGFHRLMGSAGQVFREWGKTPRRSRRHSPRRLALRKGPRGVQLFRRGRRLVPMGQLPR
;
A
#
# COMPACT_ATOMS: atom_id res chain seq x y z
N MET A 1 56.62 8.68 7.35
CA MET A 1 56.02 7.35 7.10
C MET A 1 54.76 7.03 7.94
N ARG A 2 54.62 7.51 9.19
CA ARG A 2 53.46 7.21 10.06
C ARG A 2 52.11 7.79 9.58
N ALA A 3 52.10 8.95 8.93
CA ALA A 3 50.88 9.63 8.46
C ALA A 3 50.21 8.98 7.24
N GLN A 4 50.97 8.29 6.39
CA GLN A 4 50.43 7.58 5.20
C GLN A 4 49.70 6.29 5.58
N LEU A 5 50.10 5.67 6.71
CA LEU A 5 49.52 4.41 7.21
C LEU A 5 48.15 4.65 7.85
N THR A 6 48.00 5.76 8.59
CA THR A 6 46.72 6.17 9.19
C THR A 6 45.71 6.62 8.13
N GLN A 7 46.16 7.30 7.06
CA GLN A 7 45.30 7.73 5.96
C GLN A 7 44.75 6.53 5.15
N ARG A 8 45.56 5.50 4.89
CA ARG A 8 45.11 4.26 4.23
C ARG A 8 44.14 3.44 5.08
N MET A 9 44.36 3.40 6.39
CA MET A 9 43.44 2.73 7.33
C MET A 9 42.08 3.44 7.38
N LEU A 10 42.07 4.78 7.41
CA LEU A 10 40.83 5.57 7.35
C LEU A 10 40.10 5.42 6.03
N LEU A 11 40.80 5.45 4.89
CA LEU A 11 40.18 5.21 3.58
C LEU A 11 39.62 3.80 3.45
N SER A 12 40.35 2.78 3.93
CA SER A 12 39.88 1.40 3.94
C SER A 12 38.67 1.19 4.85
N LEU A 13 38.64 1.88 6.01
CA LEU A 13 37.49 1.86 6.92
C LEU A 13 36.28 2.57 6.32
N VAL A 14 36.47 3.71 5.65
CA VAL A 14 35.40 4.46 4.98
C VAL A 14 34.87 3.69 3.78
N LEU A 15 35.72 3.09 2.94
CA LEU A 15 35.29 2.20 1.87
C LEU A 15 34.61 0.95 2.44
N GLY A 16 35.15 0.34 3.50
CA GLY A 16 34.53 -0.79 4.18
C GLY A 16 33.15 -0.47 4.74
N LEU A 17 32.97 0.72 5.32
CA LEU A 17 31.67 1.24 5.79
C LEU A 17 30.72 1.59 4.63
N LEU A 18 31.23 2.09 3.50
CA LEU A 18 30.44 2.32 2.29
C LEU A 18 29.98 1.00 1.64
N PHE A 19 30.81 -0.05 1.68
CA PHE A 19 30.43 -1.39 1.22
C PHE A 19 29.53 -2.13 2.22
N LEU A 20 29.61 -1.85 3.52
CA LEU A 20 28.63 -2.31 4.51
C LEU A 20 27.28 -1.58 4.38
N ASN A 21 27.26 -0.40 3.78
CA ASN A 21 26.05 0.38 3.46
C ASN A 21 25.39 -0.03 2.14
N THR A 22 25.96 -0.96 1.37
CA THR A 22 25.10 -1.79 0.54
C THR A 22 24.36 -2.68 1.51
N ALA A 23 23.22 -2.18 2.00
CA ALA A 23 22.23 -2.95 2.73
C ALA A 23 22.22 -4.35 2.11
N ALA A 24 22.32 -5.38 2.94
CA ALA A 24 22.19 -6.76 2.53
C ALA A 24 20.83 -6.96 1.85
N MET A 25 20.73 -6.52 0.60
CA MET A 25 19.67 -6.88 -0.33
C MET A 25 20.02 -8.31 -0.67
N GLY A 26 19.52 -9.22 0.15
CA GLY A 26 19.50 -10.63 -0.20
C GLY A 26 18.98 -10.74 -1.64
N SER A 27 19.54 -11.67 -2.41
CA SER A 27 19.14 -11.87 -3.79
C SER A 27 17.61 -12.05 -3.85
N CYS A 28 16.96 -11.27 -4.72
CA CYS A 28 15.53 -11.40 -4.90
C CYS A 28 15.20 -12.78 -5.46
N SER A 29 14.29 -13.50 -4.80
CA SER A 29 13.78 -14.75 -5.33
C SER A 29 13.02 -14.49 -6.64
N ALA A 30 13.26 -15.33 -7.65
CA ALA A 30 12.51 -15.27 -8.89
C ALA A 30 11.07 -15.82 -8.78
N ASN A 31 10.68 -16.34 -7.62
CA ASN A 31 9.38 -16.96 -7.40
C ASN A 31 8.28 -15.94 -7.09
N TYR A 32 7.54 -15.52 -8.13
CA TYR A 32 6.40 -14.60 -8.02
C TYR A 32 5.37 -15.03 -6.96
N GLN A 33 4.98 -16.31 -6.94
CA GLN A 33 3.96 -16.79 -6.00
C GLN A 33 4.48 -16.83 -4.57
N GLY A 34 5.74 -17.21 -4.39
CA GLY A 34 6.41 -17.18 -3.08
C GLY A 34 6.45 -15.76 -2.51
N LEU A 35 6.81 -14.77 -3.33
CA LEU A 35 6.82 -13.36 -2.91
C LEU A 35 5.42 -12.85 -2.56
N LEU A 36 4.40 -13.20 -3.35
CA LEU A 36 3.02 -12.85 -3.01
C LEU A 36 2.57 -13.48 -1.70
N GLN A 37 2.90 -14.74 -1.45
CA GLN A 37 2.55 -15.42 -0.20
C GLN A 37 3.24 -14.76 1.00
N GLN A 38 4.50 -14.33 0.86
CA GLN A 38 5.20 -13.59 1.90
C GLN A 38 4.55 -12.23 2.18
N LEU A 39 4.20 -11.47 1.13
CA LEU A 39 3.48 -10.19 1.27
C LEU A 39 2.12 -10.38 1.94
N GLN A 40 1.38 -11.44 1.59
CA GLN A 40 0.11 -11.77 2.23
C GLN A 40 0.29 -12.10 3.71
N SER A 41 1.23 -12.98 4.06
CA SER A 41 1.51 -13.37 5.45
C SER A 41 1.92 -12.18 6.30
N GLN A 42 2.78 -11.30 5.78
CA GLN A 42 3.19 -10.08 6.48
C GLN A 42 2.05 -9.07 6.61
N ALA A 43 1.20 -8.93 5.59
CA ALA A 43 -0.01 -8.10 5.69
C ALA A 43 -0.97 -8.65 6.75
N ASP A 44 -1.15 -9.97 6.81
CA ASP A 44 -2.04 -10.62 7.76
C ASP A 44 -1.54 -10.51 9.20
N LEU A 45 -0.22 -10.48 9.41
CA LEU A 45 0.36 -10.13 10.70
C LEU A 45 0.14 -8.65 11.02
N LEU A 46 0.49 -7.75 10.09
CA LEU A 46 0.49 -6.31 10.35
C LEU A 46 -0.91 -5.69 10.42
N GLN A 47 -1.97 -6.36 9.93
CA GLN A 47 -3.35 -5.92 10.15
C GLN A 47 -3.87 -6.23 11.56
N ASP A 48 -3.21 -7.11 12.31
CA ASP A 48 -3.64 -7.48 13.66
C ASP A 48 -3.46 -6.30 14.62
N THR A 49 -4.58 -5.78 15.11
CA THR A 49 -4.63 -4.63 16.02
C THR A 49 -4.03 -4.95 17.39
N SER A 50 -3.93 -6.24 17.73
CA SER A 50 -3.37 -6.69 19.01
C SER A 50 -1.89 -6.35 19.17
N LEU A 51 -1.16 -6.15 18.06
CA LEU A 51 0.26 -5.84 18.05
C LEU A 51 0.58 -4.41 18.49
N LEU A 52 -0.23 -3.42 18.06
CA LEU A 52 0.06 -2.01 18.33
C LEU A 52 -1.17 -1.22 18.81
N LEU A 53 -2.27 -1.24 18.04
CA LEU A 53 -3.42 -0.40 18.33
C LEU A 53 -4.08 -0.71 19.68
N ASP A 54 -4.39 -1.97 19.96
CA ASP A 54 -5.09 -2.34 21.20
C ASP A 54 -4.23 -2.09 22.45
N PRO A 55 -2.93 -2.47 22.47
CA PRO A 55 -2.02 -2.08 23.56
C PRO A 55 -1.91 -0.56 23.72
N TYR A 56 -1.84 0.19 22.62
CA TYR A 56 -1.76 1.65 22.64
C TYR A 56 -3.02 2.26 23.27
N ILE A 57 -4.21 1.85 22.85
CA ILE A 57 -5.49 2.32 23.40
C ILE A 57 -5.53 2.10 24.93
N ARG A 58 -5.16 0.90 25.39
CA ARG A 58 -5.15 0.57 26.83
C ARG A 58 -4.15 1.41 27.60
N LEU A 59 -2.90 1.47 27.13
CA LEU A 59 -1.82 2.10 27.88
C LEU A 59 -1.87 3.63 27.84
N GLN A 60 -2.54 4.23 26.85
CA GLN A 60 -2.75 5.68 26.78
C GLN A 60 -3.99 6.16 27.53
N GLY A 61 -4.78 5.25 28.12
CA GLY A 61 -6.02 5.57 28.84
C GLY A 61 -7.20 5.89 27.92
N LEU A 62 -7.20 5.34 26.70
CA LEU A 62 -8.25 5.56 25.70
C LEU A 62 -9.28 4.41 25.67
N ASP A 63 -9.18 3.44 26.57
CA ASP A 63 -10.00 2.22 26.60
C ASP A 63 -11.38 2.42 27.24
N THR A 64 -12.07 3.51 26.86
CA THR A 64 -13.48 3.74 27.18
C THR A 64 -14.29 3.71 25.90
N SER A 65 -15.59 3.35 26.00
CA SER A 65 -16.46 3.25 24.82
C SER A 65 -16.48 4.51 23.97
N GLU A 66 -16.47 5.70 24.58
CA GLU A 66 -16.48 6.98 23.86
C GLU A 66 -15.12 7.31 23.23
N LEU A 67 -14.01 7.11 23.95
CA LEU A 67 -12.69 7.41 23.42
C LEU A 67 -12.26 6.44 22.31
N ARG A 68 -12.64 5.16 22.40
CA ARG A 68 -12.39 4.18 21.33
C ARG A 68 -13.05 4.58 20.01
N LYS A 69 -14.22 5.22 20.04
CA LYS A 69 -14.89 5.73 18.83
C LYS A 69 -14.08 6.82 18.14
N LEU A 70 -13.31 7.60 18.91
CA LEU A 70 -12.44 8.66 18.39
C LEU A 70 -11.16 8.13 17.74
N CYS A 71 -10.79 6.87 18.00
CA CYS A 71 -9.62 6.23 17.38
C CYS A 71 -9.85 5.73 15.96
N LYS A 72 -10.98 6.07 15.34
CA LYS A 72 -11.21 5.80 13.91
C LYS A 72 -10.22 6.60 13.06
N GLU A 73 -9.64 5.94 12.07
CA GLU A 73 -8.77 6.61 11.10
C GLU A 73 -9.40 7.88 10.51
N ARG A 74 -8.59 8.93 10.38
CA ARG A 74 -8.95 10.15 9.65
C ARG A 74 -9.13 9.85 8.14
N PRO A 75 -10.24 10.27 7.51
CA PRO A 75 -10.43 10.11 6.08
C PRO A 75 -9.23 10.62 5.27
N GLY A 76 -8.76 9.81 4.31
CA GLY A 76 -7.64 10.17 3.44
C GLY A 76 -6.24 10.02 4.07
N ALA A 77 -6.11 9.60 5.33
CA ALA A 77 -4.80 9.35 5.95
C ALA A 77 -4.05 8.20 5.27
N PHE A 78 -4.78 7.17 4.84
CA PHE A 78 -4.26 6.06 4.06
C PHE A 78 -5.15 5.80 2.83
N PRO A 79 -4.60 5.23 1.75
CA PRO A 79 -5.38 4.74 0.62
C PRO A 79 -6.49 3.79 1.09
N SER A 80 -7.68 3.91 0.51
CA SER A 80 -8.75 2.93 0.70
C SER A 80 -8.48 1.66 -0.10
N GLN A 81 -9.14 0.56 0.25
CA GLN A 81 -9.01 -0.68 -0.52
C GLN A 81 -9.41 -0.48 -1.99
N ASP A 82 -10.48 0.28 -2.26
CA ASP A 82 -10.92 0.58 -3.63
C ASP A 82 -9.87 1.40 -4.39
N ALA A 83 -9.27 2.40 -3.74
CA ALA A 83 -8.19 3.18 -4.34
C ALA A 83 -6.98 2.30 -4.68
N LEU A 84 -6.62 1.34 -3.82
CA LEU A 84 -5.56 0.37 -4.12
C LEU A 84 -5.94 -0.54 -5.30
N TRP A 85 -7.21 -0.92 -5.43
CA TRP A 85 -7.70 -1.77 -6.51
C TRP A 85 -7.62 -1.14 -7.90
N GLU A 86 -7.77 0.18 -7.97
CA GLU A 86 -7.74 0.94 -9.22
C GLU A 86 -6.32 1.15 -9.76
N LEU A 87 -5.30 0.95 -8.93
CA LEU A 87 -3.90 1.10 -9.32
C LEU A 87 -3.44 -0.04 -10.23
N SER A 88 -2.51 0.29 -11.14
CA SER A 88 -1.73 -0.73 -11.83
C SER A 88 -0.89 -1.51 -10.82
N ARG A 89 -0.39 -2.70 -11.21
CA ARG A 89 0.46 -3.49 -10.30
C ARG A 89 1.70 -2.70 -9.87
N TRP A 90 2.31 -1.98 -10.80
CA TRP A 90 3.48 -1.17 -10.52
C TRP A 90 3.14 0.02 -9.61
N ASP A 91 2.07 0.77 -9.90
CA ASP A 91 1.68 1.92 -9.09
C ASP A 91 1.24 1.51 -7.68
N LEU A 92 0.61 0.36 -7.51
CA LEU A 92 0.26 -0.20 -6.21
C LEU A 92 1.53 -0.46 -5.38
N LEU A 93 2.51 -1.14 -5.96
CA LEU A 93 3.77 -1.45 -5.28
C LEU A 93 4.52 -0.18 -4.90
N HIS A 94 4.58 0.81 -5.79
CA HIS A 94 5.20 2.09 -5.53
C HIS A 94 4.48 2.87 -4.41
N THR A 95 3.16 2.95 -4.48
CA THR A 95 2.31 3.62 -3.48
C THR A 95 2.49 2.97 -2.12
N LEU A 96 2.39 1.65 -2.01
CA LEU A 96 2.59 0.94 -0.75
C LEU A 96 3.99 1.16 -0.18
N ASN A 97 5.04 1.12 -1.01
CA ASN A 97 6.41 1.34 -0.53
C ASN A 97 6.57 2.74 0.09
N ALA A 98 6.03 3.78 -0.58
CA ALA A 98 6.07 5.15 -0.09
C ALA A 98 5.25 5.33 1.19
N THR A 99 4.02 4.81 1.22
CA THR A 99 3.13 4.88 2.40
C THR A 99 3.75 4.14 3.59
N LEU A 100 4.37 2.97 3.38
CA LEU A 100 5.05 2.23 4.44
C LEU A 100 6.30 2.95 4.96
N GLY A 101 7.03 3.67 4.09
CA GLY A 101 8.15 4.51 4.49
C GLY A 101 7.70 5.64 5.42
N GLN A 102 6.60 6.31 5.09
CA GLN A 102 6.00 7.34 5.95
C GLN A 102 5.48 6.75 7.26
N ALA A 103 4.81 5.59 7.19
CA ALA A 103 4.31 4.88 8.37
C ALA A 103 5.45 4.49 9.32
N LEU A 104 6.56 3.95 8.82
CA LEU A 104 7.77 3.65 9.60
C LEU A 104 8.30 4.86 10.35
N HIS A 105 8.34 6.01 9.68
CA HIS A 105 8.83 7.25 10.28
C HIS A 105 7.94 7.70 11.45
N ARG A 106 6.62 7.59 11.27
CA ARG A 106 5.64 7.94 12.30
C ARG A 106 5.55 6.91 13.43
N LEU A 107 5.72 5.62 13.13
CA LEU A 107 5.84 4.56 14.13
C LEU A 107 7.07 4.78 15.02
N THR A 108 8.18 5.23 14.44
CA THR A 108 9.40 5.56 15.19
C THR A 108 9.18 6.72 16.16
N ALA A 109 8.47 7.77 15.73
CA ALA A 109 8.08 8.87 16.62
C ALA A 109 7.15 8.38 17.75
N LEU A 110 6.12 7.57 17.42
CA LEU A 110 5.22 7.01 18.43
C LEU A 110 5.92 6.06 19.41
N GLN A 111 6.94 5.32 18.98
CA GLN A 111 7.72 4.46 19.85
C GLN A 111 8.45 5.26 20.93
N GLN A 112 8.93 6.47 20.63
CA GLN A 112 9.58 7.34 21.61
C GLN A 112 8.59 7.77 22.70
N ASP A 113 7.36 8.11 22.32
CA ASP A 113 6.30 8.50 23.24
C ASP A 113 5.69 7.30 23.98
N PHE A 114 5.86 6.10 23.42
CA PHE A 114 5.24 4.86 23.90
C PHE A 114 6.21 3.65 23.82
N PRO A 115 7.28 3.61 24.64
CA PRO A 115 8.31 2.58 24.54
C PRO A 115 7.86 1.21 25.04
N LYS A 116 6.72 1.12 25.76
CA LYS A 116 6.25 -0.08 26.45
C LYS A 116 5.58 -1.13 25.55
N ALA A 117 5.35 -0.85 24.26
CA ALA A 117 4.81 -1.85 23.35
C ALA A 117 5.87 -2.92 23.04
N ARG A 118 5.56 -4.19 23.32
CA ARG A 118 6.50 -5.30 23.16
C ARG A 118 6.84 -5.58 21.70
N ASP A 119 5.92 -5.27 20.78
CA ASP A 119 5.96 -5.73 19.40
C ASP A 119 6.53 -4.70 18.40
N TRP A 120 7.09 -3.58 18.87
CA TRP A 120 7.69 -2.55 18.02
C TRP A 120 8.76 -3.09 17.07
N LEU A 121 9.67 -3.92 17.59
CA LEU A 121 10.74 -4.53 16.79
C LEU A 121 10.16 -5.46 15.73
N THR A 122 9.21 -6.31 16.14
CA THR A 122 8.51 -7.25 15.26
C THR A 122 7.82 -6.52 14.12
N VAL A 123 7.06 -5.46 14.42
CA VAL A 123 6.37 -4.67 13.40
C VAL A 123 7.35 -3.97 12.47
N THR A 124 8.36 -3.30 13.01
CA THR A 124 9.37 -2.58 12.22
C THR A 124 10.11 -3.52 11.26
N MET A 125 10.50 -4.70 11.73
CA MET A 125 11.15 -5.70 10.89
C MET A 125 10.22 -6.25 9.81
N ASN A 126 8.94 -6.47 10.14
CA ASN A 126 7.97 -6.94 9.16
C ASN A 126 7.66 -5.88 8.09
N ILE A 127 7.61 -4.59 8.44
CA ILE A 127 7.45 -3.52 7.43
C ILE A 127 8.66 -3.45 6.51
N ARG A 128 9.89 -3.54 7.05
CA ARG A 128 11.11 -3.57 6.24
C ARG A 128 11.14 -4.80 5.32
N GLY A 129 10.77 -5.97 5.85
CA GLY A 129 10.60 -7.19 5.06
C GLY A 129 9.57 -7.03 3.95
N PHE A 130 8.45 -6.36 4.24
CA PHE A 130 7.41 -6.04 3.27
C PHE A 130 7.94 -5.17 2.13
N GLN A 131 8.66 -4.09 2.46
CA GLN A 131 9.28 -3.20 1.47
C GLN A 131 10.32 -3.93 0.61
N ASN A 132 11.11 -4.84 1.19
CA ASN A 132 12.03 -5.69 0.44
C ASN A 132 11.29 -6.62 -0.53
N ASN A 133 10.17 -7.22 -0.11
CA ASN A 133 9.35 -8.06 -0.97
C ASN A 133 8.66 -7.26 -2.08
N ILE A 134 8.19 -6.04 -1.80
CA ILE A 134 7.71 -5.09 -2.81
C ILE A 134 8.80 -4.81 -3.84
N HIS A 135 10.03 -4.54 -3.38
CA HIS A 135 11.15 -4.26 -4.25
C HIS A 135 11.44 -5.44 -5.18
N CYS A 136 11.52 -6.65 -4.65
CA CYS A 136 11.74 -7.86 -5.44
C CYS A 136 10.61 -8.13 -6.44
N LEU A 137 9.36 -7.95 -6.03
CA LEU A 137 8.22 -8.12 -6.92
C LEU A 137 8.22 -7.07 -8.03
N SER A 138 8.62 -5.84 -7.73
CA SER A 138 8.78 -4.76 -8.71
C SER A 138 9.85 -5.08 -9.75
N GLN A 139 10.98 -5.67 -9.33
CA GLN A 139 12.02 -6.11 -10.27
C GLN A 139 11.49 -7.20 -11.21
N LEU A 140 10.73 -8.16 -10.69
CA LEU A 140 10.12 -9.22 -11.51
C LEU A 140 9.13 -8.65 -12.54
N LEU A 141 8.28 -7.71 -12.14
CA LEU A 141 7.36 -7.05 -13.06
C LEU A 141 8.10 -6.28 -14.15
N ARG A 142 9.18 -5.57 -13.80
CA ARG A 142 10.00 -4.82 -14.78
C ARG A 142 10.69 -5.74 -15.78
N ALA A 143 11.20 -6.89 -15.34
CA ALA A 143 11.80 -7.89 -16.23
C ALA A 143 10.77 -8.53 -17.20
N SER A 144 9.48 -8.53 -16.84
CA SER A 144 8.40 -9.12 -17.64
C SER A 144 7.77 -8.22 -18.70
N SER A 145 8.35 -7.04 -18.99
CA SER A 145 7.89 -6.10 -20.03
C SER A 145 6.52 -5.46 -19.80
N GLU A 146 6.32 -4.82 -18.64
CA GLU A 146 5.39 -3.70 -18.53
C GLU A 146 6.19 -2.39 -18.69
N THR A 147 6.23 -1.84 -19.91
CA THR A 147 6.75 -0.49 -20.14
C THR A 147 5.75 0.51 -19.55
N ALA A 148 5.97 0.90 -18.29
CA ALA A 148 5.23 1.97 -17.67
C ALA A 148 5.63 3.31 -18.31
N LYS A 149 4.64 4.11 -18.70
CA LYS A 149 4.85 5.53 -19.00
C LYS A 149 5.25 6.22 -17.69
N PRO A 150 6.23 7.13 -17.70
CA PRO A 150 6.56 7.90 -16.52
C PRO A 150 5.37 8.80 -16.17
N THR A 151 4.67 8.47 -15.08
CA THR A 151 3.72 9.40 -14.47
C THR A 151 4.54 10.49 -13.78
N GLN A 152 4.39 11.74 -14.23
CA GLN A 152 4.93 12.88 -13.51
C GLN A 152 4.30 12.91 -12.12
N ALA A 153 5.13 12.69 -11.11
CA ALA A 153 4.80 13.06 -9.75
C ALA A 153 4.64 14.58 -9.72
N SER A 154 3.41 15.04 -9.49
CA SER A 154 3.18 16.44 -9.18
C SER A 154 3.93 16.77 -7.88
N PRO A 155 4.64 17.91 -7.78
CA PRO A 155 5.28 18.31 -6.53
C PRO A 155 4.21 18.35 -5.44
N GLY A 156 4.26 17.38 -4.53
CA GLY A 156 3.39 17.38 -3.36
C GLY A 156 3.66 18.66 -2.59
N ALA A 157 2.66 19.53 -2.51
CA ALA A 157 2.73 20.70 -1.66
C ALA A 157 3.09 20.23 -0.24
N SER A 158 4.09 20.88 0.36
CA SER A 158 4.46 20.63 1.75
C SER A 158 3.20 20.76 2.61
N PRO A 159 2.89 19.76 3.46
CA PRO A 159 1.76 19.88 4.36
C PRO A 159 1.97 21.12 5.23
N PRO A 160 0.91 21.92 5.48
CA PRO A 160 1.02 23.09 6.34
C PRO A 160 1.49 22.67 7.73
N PRO A 161 2.24 23.53 8.45
CA PRO A 161 2.71 23.22 9.78
C PRO A 161 1.52 22.91 10.70
N ILE A 162 1.53 21.72 11.27
CA ILE A 162 0.49 21.27 12.19
C ILE A 162 0.68 22.06 13.50
N PRO A 163 -0.33 22.80 13.99
CA PRO A 163 -0.23 23.48 15.27
C PRO A 163 0.07 22.48 16.38
N ALA A 164 0.83 22.91 17.40
CA ALA A 164 1.17 22.06 18.53
C ALA A 164 -0.10 21.50 19.16
N SER A 165 -0.27 20.19 19.02
CA SER A 165 -1.38 19.44 19.62
C SER A 165 -1.14 19.33 21.12
N ASP A 166 -2.18 19.48 21.93
CA ASP A 166 -2.08 19.11 23.34
C ASP A 166 -1.84 17.60 23.50
N ALA A 167 -1.41 17.17 24.68
CA ALA A 167 -1.03 15.79 24.95
C ALA A 167 -2.20 14.81 24.78
N PHE A 168 -3.44 15.24 24.98
CA PHE A 168 -4.61 14.38 24.79
C PHE A 168 -4.91 14.18 23.30
N GLN A 169 -4.88 15.26 22.53
CA GLN A 169 -5.07 15.22 21.09
C GLN A 169 -3.93 14.45 20.39
N HIS A 170 -2.70 14.53 20.90
CA HIS A 170 -1.56 13.73 20.39
C HIS A 170 -1.79 12.23 20.59
N LYS A 171 -2.38 11.82 21.73
CA LYS A 171 -2.78 10.43 21.97
C LYS A 171 -3.86 9.97 21.00
N LEU A 172 -4.87 10.80 20.76
CA LEU A 172 -5.91 10.50 19.77
C LEU A 172 -5.31 10.36 18.37
N GLU A 173 -4.40 11.23 17.98
CA GLU A 173 -3.70 11.15 16.70
C GLU A 173 -2.90 9.87 16.53
N GLY A 174 -2.23 9.42 17.59
CA GLY A 174 -1.54 8.15 17.58
C GLY A 174 -2.48 6.96 17.35
N CYS A 175 -3.62 6.89 18.06
CA CYS A 175 -4.55 5.78 17.86
C CYS A 175 -5.26 5.82 16.49
N GLN A 176 -5.62 7.00 15.99
CA GLN A 176 -6.20 7.18 14.65
C GLN A 176 -5.22 6.74 13.55
N PHE A 177 -3.93 7.07 13.71
CA PHE A 177 -2.88 6.60 12.82
C PHE A 177 -2.72 5.09 12.84
N LEU A 178 -2.63 4.49 14.03
CA LEU A 178 -2.49 3.04 14.17
C LEU A 178 -3.70 2.31 13.59
N SER A 179 -4.91 2.81 13.83
CA SER A 179 -6.14 2.28 13.22
C SER A 179 -6.05 2.26 11.69
N GLY A 180 -5.57 3.36 11.10
CA GLY A 180 -5.43 3.42 9.66
C GLY A 180 -4.30 2.57 9.09
N PHE A 181 -3.19 2.45 9.82
CA PHE A 181 -2.10 1.56 9.45
C PHE A 181 -2.58 0.10 9.38
N HIS A 182 -3.26 -0.40 10.41
CA HIS A 182 -3.79 -1.75 10.41
C HIS A 182 -4.82 -1.97 9.29
N ARG A 183 -5.71 -1.00 9.05
CA ARG A 183 -6.67 -1.03 7.93
C ARG A 183 -5.97 -1.09 6.57
N LEU A 184 -4.93 -0.28 6.37
CA LEU A 184 -4.12 -0.28 5.15
C LEU A 184 -3.53 -1.67 4.92
N MET A 185 -2.95 -2.28 5.95
CA MET A 185 -2.31 -3.59 5.84
C MET A 185 -3.33 -4.67 5.47
N GLY A 186 -4.52 -4.66 6.07
CA GLY A 186 -5.59 -5.59 5.68
C GLY A 186 -6.07 -5.38 4.24
N SER A 187 -6.17 -4.11 3.80
CA SER A 187 -6.53 -3.76 2.42
C SER A 187 -5.48 -4.24 1.43
N ALA A 188 -4.19 -4.01 1.71
CA ALA A 188 -3.08 -4.47 0.89
C ALA A 188 -3.03 -6.00 0.79
N GLY A 189 -3.19 -6.70 1.93
CA GLY A 189 -3.27 -8.16 1.99
C GLY A 189 -4.39 -8.71 1.11
N GLN A 190 -5.56 -8.06 1.12
CA GLN A 190 -6.68 -8.44 0.26
C GLN A 190 -6.35 -8.31 -1.23
N VAL A 191 -5.69 -7.23 -1.63
CA VAL A 191 -5.27 -7.05 -3.03
C VAL A 191 -4.26 -8.14 -3.44
N PHE A 192 -3.27 -8.42 -2.60
CA PHE A 192 -2.27 -9.46 -2.89
C PHE A 192 -2.84 -10.87 -2.95
N ARG A 193 -3.84 -11.20 -2.11
CA ARG A 193 -4.57 -12.48 -2.20
C ARG A 193 -5.21 -12.68 -3.57
N GLU A 194 -5.81 -11.63 -4.11
CA GLU A 194 -6.44 -11.72 -5.43
C GLU A 194 -5.43 -11.77 -6.58
N TRP A 195 -4.25 -11.14 -6.44
CA TRP A 195 -3.16 -11.30 -7.40
C TRP A 195 -2.68 -12.76 -7.46
N GLY A 196 -2.64 -13.45 -6.32
CA GLY A 196 -2.31 -14.87 -6.24
C GLY A 196 -3.31 -15.75 -7.00
N LYS A 197 -4.61 -15.39 -6.98
CA LYS A 197 -5.68 -16.13 -7.68
C LYS A 197 -5.67 -15.95 -9.20
N THR A 198 -5.06 -14.90 -9.73
CA THR A 198 -5.09 -14.60 -11.17
C THR A 198 -3.69 -14.31 -11.74
N PRO A 199 -2.96 -15.35 -12.18
CA PRO A 199 -1.60 -15.17 -12.71
C PRO A 199 -1.55 -14.39 -14.04
N ARG A 200 -2.61 -14.44 -14.87
CA ARG A 200 -2.62 -13.92 -16.25
C ARG A 200 -3.98 -13.50 -16.81
N ARG A 201 -4.71 -12.60 -16.14
CA ARG A 201 -5.73 -11.81 -16.86
C ARG A 201 -5.60 -10.36 -16.45
N SER A 202 -4.97 -9.58 -17.33
CA SER A 202 -5.23 -8.15 -17.47
C SER A 202 -6.75 -7.96 -17.39
N ARG A 203 -7.24 -7.55 -16.21
CA ARG A 203 -8.60 -7.05 -16.05
C ARG A 203 -8.60 -5.71 -16.76
N ARG A 204 -8.82 -5.71 -18.09
CA ARG A 204 -9.56 -4.60 -18.67
C ARG A 204 -10.88 -4.56 -17.91
N HIS A 205 -11.01 -3.58 -17.03
CA HIS A 205 -12.24 -3.28 -16.34
C HIS A 205 -13.29 -2.97 -17.40
N SER A 206 -14.12 -3.94 -17.74
CA SER A 206 -15.49 -3.62 -18.10
C SER A 206 -16.13 -3.03 -16.84
N PRO A 207 -16.70 -1.82 -16.88
CA PRO A 207 -17.34 -1.26 -15.70
C PRO A 207 -18.40 -2.25 -15.26
N ARG A 208 -18.29 -2.74 -14.01
CA ARG A 208 -19.42 -3.42 -13.37
C ARG A 208 -20.55 -2.40 -13.39
N ARG A 209 -21.49 -2.59 -14.31
CA ARG A 209 -22.74 -1.85 -14.36
C ARG A 209 -23.32 -1.97 -12.96
N LEU A 210 -23.33 -0.87 -12.21
CA LEU A 210 -24.27 -0.69 -11.13
C LEU A 210 -25.62 -1.06 -11.71
N ALA A 211 -26.17 -2.17 -11.20
CA ALA A 211 -27.52 -2.57 -11.48
C ALA A 211 -28.41 -1.41 -11.05
N LEU A 212 -28.81 -0.64 -12.05
CA LEU A 212 -29.72 0.48 -11.98
C LEU A 212 -30.94 0.02 -11.17
N ARG A 213 -31.23 0.75 -10.09
CA ARG A 213 -32.45 0.60 -9.29
C ARG A 213 -33.64 0.44 -10.24
N LYS A 214 -34.25 -0.75 -10.22
CA LYS A 214 -35.43 -1.06 -11.03
C LYS A 214 -36.66 -0.51 -10.29
N GLY A 215 -37.01 0.73 -10.58
CA GLY A 215 -38.40 1.20 -10.46
C GLY A 215 -39.26 0.56 -11.56
N PRO A 216 -40.58 0.39 -11.35
CA PRO A 216 -41.41 -0.39 -12.25
C PRO A 216 -41.99 0.46 -13.39
N ARG A 217 -42.37 -0.27 -14.47
CA ARG A 217 -43.31 0.06 -15.57
C ARG A 217 -42.70 0.61 -16.86
N GLY A 218 -43.11 0.00 -17.98
CA GLY A 218 -42.91 0.58 -19.32
C GLY A 218 -42.95 -0.40 -20.48
N VAL A 219 -44.10 -1.04 -20.70
CA VAL A 219 -44.70 -1.51 -21.97
C VAL A 219 -43.77 -1.84 -23.16
N GLN A 220 -43.75 -3.12 -23.51
CA GLN A 220 -43.15 -3.70 -24.71
C GLN A 220 -44.13 -3.57 -25.89
N LEU A 221 -43.76 -2.85 -26.96
CA LEU A 221 -44.51 -2.84 -28.22
C LEU A 221 -43.62 -3.34 -29.37
N PHE A 222 -43.97 -4.53 -29.84
CA PHE A 222 -43.51 -5.13 -31.09
C PHE A 222 -43.94 -4.27 -32.29
N ARG A 223 -43.04 -4.00 -33.23
CA ARG A 223 -43.41 -3.54 -34.58
C ARG A 223 -42.71 -4.37 -35.65
N ARG A 224 -43.51 -5.22 -36.29
CA ARG A 224 -43.26 -5.95 -37.55
C ARG A 224 -42.80 -4.98 -38.65
N GLY A 225 -41.62 -5.21 -39.21
CA GLY A 225 -41.16 -4.54 -40.43
C GLY A 225 -41.77 -5.20 -41.68
N ARG A 226 -42.53 -4.45 -42.47
CA ARG A 226 -42.80 -4.75 -43.89
C ARG A 226 -41.67 -4.16 -44.72
N ARG A 227 -40.93 -4.98 -45.46
CA ARG A 227 -40.03 -4.57 -46.55
C ARG A 227 -40.78 -4.65 -47.87
N LEU A 228 -40.72 -3.58 -48.65
CA LEU A 228 -40.86 -3.58 -50.11
C LEU A 228 -39.71 -2.72 -50.62
N VAL A 229 -38.79 -3.30 -51.41
CA VAL A 229 -38.40 -2.93 -52.79
C VAL A 229 -37.44 -4.04 -53.28
N PRO A 230 -37.50 -4.44 -54.56
CA PRO A 230 -36.31 -4.23 -55.38
C PRO A 230 -36.64 -3.91 -56.84
N MET A 231 -35.98 -2.92 -57.45
CA MET A 231 -35.80 -2.86 -58.90
C MET A 231 -34.58 -2.01 -59.22
N GLY A 232 -33.69 -2.56 -60.06
CA GLY A 232 -32.67 -1.77 -60.76
C GLY A 232 -31.31 -2.46 -60.88
N GLN A 233 -31.16 -3.42 -61.81
CA GLN A 233 -29.90 -3.66 -62.50
C GLN A 233 -30.16 -3.86 -64.00
N LEU A 234 -29.45 -3.05 -64.80
CA LEU A 234 -29.08 -3.18 -66.22
C LEU A 234 -27.69 -2.51 -66.30
N PRO A 235 -26.78 -2.83 -67.24
CA PRO A 235 -27.07 -3.32 -68.60
C PRO A 235 -26.13 -4.41 -69.16
N ARG A 236 -26.65 -5.23 -70.07
CA ARG A 236 -26.16 -5.41 -71.45
C ARG A 236 -27.14 -6.25 -72.25
#